data_AF-A0A919I4A8-F1
#
_entry.id   AF-A0A919I4A8-F1
#
_cell.length_a   1.000
_cell.length_b   1.000
_cell.length_c   1.000
_cell.angle_alpha   90.00
_cell.angle_beta   90.00
_cell.angle_gamma   90.00
#
_symmetry.space_group_name_H-M   'P 1'
#
loop_
_entity.id
_entity.type
_entity.pdbx_description
1 polymer ?
#
loop_
_entity_poly.entity_id
_entity_poly.type
_entity_poly.pdbx_seq_one_letter_code
_entity_poly.pdbx_strand_id
1 'polypeptide(L)'
;MVRYAGFTPCPVAVDAEGMDPDGPEEALRNGARAVILTPRAHNPTGCSLTETRAHALREVLARYPQVLAIVDDHFALLSATPWHSPLPASTQRWALVRSMSKTLGPDLRLAFIASDAATSAALRLRLNAGSQWVSHLLQDLTLACLTDEAFIASMTETRRHYRQQNEKLAAALARHGFSHATPGMASISGCR
;
A
#
# COMPACT_ATOMS: atom_id res chain seq x y z
N MET A 1 -12.10 -10.77 7.38
CA MET A 1 -12.49 -9.48 7.99
C MET A 1 -13.51 -8.71 7.14
N VAL A 2 -13.26 -8.41 5.85
CA VAL A 2 -14.22 -7.72 4.95
C VAL A 2 -15.59 -8.43 4.88
N ARG A 3 -15.60 -9.75 4.69
CA ARG A 3 -16.82 -10.58 4.73
C ARG A 3 -17.55 -10.54 6.08
N TYR A 4 -16.80 -10.48 7.19
CA TYR A 4 -17.37 -10.41 8.54
C TYR A 4 -18.05 -9.06 8.81
N ALA A 5 -17.58 -8.00 8.14
CA ALA A 5 -18.22 -6.68 8.16
C ALA A 5 -19.40 -6.55 7.17
N GLY A 6 -19.85 -7.64 6.55
CA GLY A 6 -20.99 -7.66 5.63
C GLY A 6 -20.67 -7.22 4.19
N PHE A 7 -19.39 -7.02 3.85
CA PHE A 7 -18.99 -6.64 2.50
C PHE A 7 -18.66 -7.85 1.62
N THR A 8 -19.06 -7.78 0.35
CA THR A 8 -18.66 -8.74 -0.69
C THR A 8 -17.37 -8.28 -1.34
N PRO A 9 -16.26 -9.05 -1.26
CA PRO A 9 -15.02 -8.69 -1.94
C PRO A 9 -15.16 -8.89 -3.46
N CYS A 10 -14.72 -7.90 -4.23
CA CYS A 10 -14.57 -7.97 -5.68
C CYS A 10 -13.06 -8.07 -6.00
N PRO A 11 -12.57 -9.23 -6.45
CA PRO A 11 -11.15 -9.36 -6.81
C PRO A 11 -10.87 -8.57 -8.08
N VAL A 12 -9.69 -7.94 -8.11
CA VAL A 12 -9.19 -7.16 -9.25
C VAL A 12 -7.84 -7.72 -9.65
N ALA A 13 -7.58 -7.80 -10.96
CA ALA A 13 -6.30 -8.26 -11.49
C ALA A 13 -5.15 -7.32 -11.08
N VAL A 14 -3.97 -7.90 -10.89
CA VAL A 14 -2.74 -7.18 -10.56
C VAL A 14 -1.66 -7.67 -11.52
N ASP A 15 -1.05 -6.75 -12.25
CA ASP A 15 0.06 -7.03 -13.15
C ASP A 15 1.39 -6.49 -12.59
N ALA A 16 2.44 -6.45 -13.41
CA ALA A 16 3.76 -5.99 -13.01
C ALA A 16 3.81 -4.51 -12.57
N GLU A 17 2.84 -3.70 -13.00
CA GLU A 17 2.69 -2.31 -12.59
C GLU A 17 1.67 -2.13 -11.46
N GLY A 18 1.06 -3.20 -10.95
CA GLY A 18 0.08 -3.16 -9.87
C GLY A 18 -1.35 -3.37 -10.33
N MET A 19 -2.30 -2.79 -9.58
CA MET A 19 -3.74 -2.99 -9.82
C MET A 19 -4.12 -2.56 -11.25
N ASP A 20 -4.78 -3.43 -11.99
CA ASP A 20 -5.38 -3.13 -13.29
C ASP A 20 -6.50 -2.07 -13.12
N PRO A 21 -6.45 -0.91 -13.79
CA PRO A 21 -7.47 0.14 -13.70
C PRO A 21 -8.86 -0.27 -14.21
N ASP A 22 -8.96 -1.27 -15.09
CA ASP A 22 -10.25 -1.71 -15.63
C ASP A 22 -11.10 -2.43 -14.57
N GLY A 23 -10.46 -3.19 -13.68
CA GLY A 23 -11.14 -3.91 -12.60
C GLY A 23 -11.85 -3.00 -11.58
N PRO A 24 -11.21 -1.96 -10.98
CA PRO A 24 -11.90 -1.04 -10.11
C PRO A 24 -12.95 -0.22 -10.89
N GLU A 25 -12.72 0.17 -12.15
CA GLU A 25 -13.76 0.84 -12.94
C GLU A 25 -15.02 -0.01 -13.05
N GLU A 26 -14.89 -1.29 -13.42
CA GLU A 26 -16.02 -2.22 -13.50
C GLU A 26 -16.68 -2.44 -12.13
N ALA A 27 -15.90 -2.70 -11.09
CA ALA A 27 -16.42 -2.93 -9.75
C ALA A 27 -17.19 -1.72 -9.21
N LEU A 28 -16.68 -0.50 -9.43
CA LEU A 28 -17.30 0.75 -8.99
C LEU A 28 -18.59 1.06 -9.76
N ARG A 29 -18.60 0.83 -11.08
CA ARG A 29 -19.83 0.88 -11.89
C ARG A 29 -20.90 -0.08 -11.38
N ASN A 30 -20.49 -1.26 -10.93
CA ASN A 30 -21.37 -2.28 -10.37
C ASN A 30 -21.71 -2.05 -8.89
N GLY A 31 -21.32 -0.91 -8.32
CA GLY A 31 -21.74 -0.48 -6.99
C GLY A 31 -20.77 -0.82 -5.86
N ALA A 32 -19.52 -1.18 -6.12
CA ALA A 32 -18.51 -1.22 -5.07
C ALA A 32 -18.43 0.14 -4.34
N ARG A 33 -18.30 0.10 -3.02
CA ARG A 33 -18.30 1.30 -2.15
C ARG A 33 -16.93 1.66 -1.60
N ALA A 34 -15.95 0.78 -1.77
CA ALA A 34 -14.59 0.97 -1.32
C ALA A 34 -13.61 0.26 -2.26
N VAL A 35 -12.40 0.80 -2.35
CA VAL A 35 -11.26 0.20 -3.04
C VAL A 35 -10.09 0.09 -2.05
N ILE A 36 -9.34 -1.02 -2.12
CA ILE A 36 -8.12 -1.21 -1.33
C ILE A 36 -6.95 -1.29 -2.30
N LEU A 37 -5.99 -0.38 -2.18
CA LEU A 37 -4.83 -0.25 -3.06
C LEU A 37 -3.57 -0.47 -2.26
N THR A 38 -2.59 -1.19 -2.81
CA THR A 38 -1.24 -1.30 -2.23
C THR A 38 -0.23 -0.74 -3.23
N PRO A 39 0.11 0.56 -3.15
CA PRO A 39 0.88 1.22 -4.21
C PRO A 39 2.33 0.74 -4.33
N ARG A 40 2.91 0.24 -3.24
CA ARG A 40 4.33 -0.11 -3.16
C ARG A 40 4.49 -1.45 -2.47
N ALA A 41 5.28 -2.32 -3.08
CA ALA A 41 5.53 -3.68 -2.60
C ALA A 41 4.22 -4.43 -2.28
N HIS A 42 3.34 -4.53 -3.28
CA HIS A 42 2.05 -5.22 -3.17
C HIS A 42 2.23 -6.64 -2.64
N ASN A 43 1.44 -7.04 -1.66
CA ASN A 43 1.45 -8.40 -1.13
C ASN A 43 0.35 -9.22 -1.84
N PRO A 44 0.66 -10.34 -2.54
CA PRO A 44 1.92 -11.11 -2.52
C PRO A 44 2.86 -10.88 -3.70
N THR A 45 2.47 -10.08 -4.69
CA THR A 45 3.17 -10.01 -6.00
C THR A 45 4.50 -9.26 -5.98
N GLY A 46 4.74 -8.42 -4.98
CA GLY A 46 5.91 -7.55 -4.85
C GLY A 46 5.92 -6.32 -5.76
N CYS A 47 4.95 -6.19 -6.68
CA CYS A 47 4.90 -5.09 -7.64
C CYS A 47 4.63 -3.73 -6.96
N SER A 48 4.98 -2.65 -7.65
CA SER A 48 4.69 -1.27 -7.24
C SER A 48 4.13 -0.50 -8.42
N LEU A 49 3.29 0.49 -8.14
CA LEU A 49 2.73 1.37 -9.17
C LEU A 49 3.84 2.13 -9.88
N THR A 50 3.79 2.09 -11.21
CA THR A 50 4.47 3.09 -12.05
C THR A 50 3.70 4.40 -11.96
N GLU A 51 4.34 5.51 -12.33
CA GLU A 51 3.67 6.81 -12.41
C GLU A 51 2.45 6.76 -13.34
N THR A 52 2.60 6.12 -14.51
CA THR A 52 1.53 5.92 -15.48
C THR A 52 0.38 5.11 -14.88
N ARG A 53 0.67 4.01 -14.17
CA ARG A 53 -0.39 3.22 -13.53
C ARG A 53 -1.11 4.00 -12.44
N ALA A 54 -0.38 4.73 -11.60
CA ALA A 54 -0.98 5.60 -10.60
C ALA A 54 -1.87 6.68 -11.24
N HIS A 55 -1.46 7.23 -12.38
CA HIS A 55 -2.28 8.17 -13.14
C HIS A 55 -3.58 7.52 -13.63
N ALA A 56 -3.52 6.33 -14.24
CA ALA A 56 -4.72 5.63 -14.71
C ALA A 56 -5.71 5.33 -13.57
N LEU A 57 -5.21 4.91 -12.41
CA LEU A 57 -6.03 4.70 -11.22
C LEU A 57 -6.64 6.02 -10.71
N ARG A 58 -5.91 7.14 -10.78
CA ARG A 58 -6.46 8.47 -10.43
C ARG A 58 -7.64 8.84 -11.33
N GLU A 59 -7.54 8.60 -12.64
CA GLU A 59 -8.62 8.89 -13.59
C GLU A 59 -9.88 8.06 -13.30
N VAL A 60 -9.71 6.79 -12.95
CA VAL A 60 -10.83 5.93 -12.50
C VAL A 60 -11.47 6.51 -11.24
N LEU A 61 -10.69 6.76 -10.20
CA LEU A 61 -11.22 7.23 -8.92
C LEU A 61 -11.81 8.64 -8.98
N ALA A 62 -11.36 9.48 -9.92
CA ALA A 62 -11.89 10.84 -10.08
C ALA A 62 -13.37 10.85 -10.46
N ARG A 63 -13.84 9.79 -11.15
CA ARG A 63 -15.25 9.58 -11.51
C ARG A 63 -16.12 9.13 -10.33
N TYR A 64 -15.52 8.67 -9.24
CA TYR A 64 -16.23 8.12 -8.07
C TYR A 64 -15.75 8.76 -6.74
N PRO A 65 -15.84 10.08 -6.58
CA PRO A 65 -15.26 10.81 -5.45
C PRO A 65 -15.80 10.36 -4.08
N GLN A 66 -17.01 9.80 -4.03
CA GLN A 66 -17.70 9.31 -2.83
C GLN A 66 -17.18 7.95 -2.32
N VAL A 67 -16.43 7.21 -3.13
CA VAL A 67 -15.95 5.87 -2.79
C VAL A 67 -14.82 5.97 -1.78
N LEU A 68 -14.84 5.08 -0.78
CA LEU A 68 -13.76 5.02 0.20
C LEU A 68 -12.50 4.39 -0.41
N ALA A 69 -11.45 5.18 -0.60
CA ALA A 69 -10.15 4.68 -1.02
C ALA A 69 -9.25 4.38 0.18
N ILE A 70 -8.97 3.11 0.42
CA ILE A 70 -8.03 2.65 1.45
C ILE A 70 -6.71 2.35 0.75
N VAL A 71 -5.70 3.17 1.04
CA VAL A 71 -4.35 3.01 0.49
C VAL A 71 -3.47 2.37 1.55
N ASP A 72 -3.17 1.09 1.38
CA ASP A 72 -2.24 0.34 2.21
C ASP A 72 -0.81 0.52 1.70
N ASP A 73 -0.05 1.40 2.34
CA ASP A 73 1.35 1.67 2.04
C ASP A 73 2.25 1.08 3.14
N HIS A 74 2.00 -0.17 3.52
CA HIS A 74 2.64 -0.83 4.66
C HIS A 74 4.16 -0.99 4.55
N PHE A 75 4.73 -0.91 3.33
CA PHE A 75 6.17 -0.95 3.07
C PHE A 75 6.77 0.44 2.85
N ALA A 76 6.03 1.54 3.11
CA ALA A 76 6.41 2.91 2.76
C ALA A 76 7.85 3.30 3.07
N LEU A 77 8.28 2.92 4.26
CA LEU A 77 9.56 3.28 4.84
C LEU A 77 10.72 2.43 4.33
N LEU A 78 10.46 1.26 3.76
CA LEU A 78 11.48 0.35 3.23
C LEU A 78 11.40 0.16 1.70
N SER A 79 10.37 0.71 1.05
CA SER A 79 10.24 0.64 -0.40
C SER A 79 11.33 1.48 -1.08
N ALA A 80 11.95 0.91 -2.11
CA ALA A 80 12.84 1.62 -3.02
C ALA A 80 12.08 2.33 -4.15
N THR A 81 10.79 2.04 -4.33
CA THR A 81 9.95 2.68 -5.35
C THR A 81 9.51 4.07 -4.86
N PRO A 82 9.61 5.11 -5.70
CA PRO A 82 9.02 6.42 -5.41
C PRO A 82 7.54 6.34 -5.10
N TRP A 83 7.04 7.29 -4.32
CA TRP A 83 5.62 7.38 -4.03
C TRP A 83 4.88 8.01 -5.22
N HIS A 84 3.98 7.26 -5.84
CA HIS A 84 3.03 7.76 -6.82
C HIS A 84 1.61 7.64 -6.24
N SER A 85 1.00 8.77 -5.90
CA SER A 85 -0.35 8.77 -5.31
C SER A 85 -1.39 8.26 -6.31
N PRO A 86 -2.18 7.22 -5.99
CA PRO A 86 -3.28 6.77 -6.83
C PRO A 86 -4.56 7.60 -6.60
N LEU A 87 -4.55 8.55 -5.65
CA LEU A 87 -5.72 9.33 -5.29
C LEU A 87 -5.76 10.66 -6.04
N PRO A 88 -6.86 11.00 -6.73
CA PRO A 88 -7.09 12.33 -7.26
C PRO A 88 -7.48 13.31 -6.14
N ALA A 89 -7.26 14.60 -6.38
CA ALA A 89 -7.64 15.66 -5.43
C ALA A 89 -9.15 15.71 -5.14
N SER A 90 -9.99 15.18 -6.02
CA SER A 90 -11.45 15.10 -5.86
C SER A 90 -11.92 14.02 -4.89
N THR A 91 -11.02 13.16 -4.40
CA THR A 91 -11.38 12.06 -3.48
C THR A 91 -11.94 12.60 -2.17
N GLN A 92 -13.20 12.28 -1.85
CA GLN A 92 -13.87 12.78 -0.65
C GLN A 92 -13.67 11.85 0.56
N ARG A 93 -13.46 10.55 0.31
CA ARG A 93 -13.33 9.53 1.35
C ARG A 93 -12.06 8.72 1.15
N TRP A 94 -11.08 8.88 2.03
CA TRP A 94 -9.81 8.18 1.90
C TRP A 94 -9.12 7.92 3.24
N ALA A 95 -8.29 6.88 3.26
CA ALA A 95 -7.36 6.58 4.33
C ALA A 95 -6.06 6.01 3.77
N LEU A 96 -4.93 6.65 4.05
CA LEU A 96 -3.58 6.16 3.79
C LEU A 96 -3.02 5.53 5.07
N VAL A 97 -2.75 4.23 5.01
CA VAL A 97 -2.23 3.44 6.14
C VAL A 97 -0.75 3.17 5.93
N ARG A 98 0.08 3.48 6.94
CA ARG A 98 1.51 3.17 6.95
C ARG A 98 1.86 2.42 8.23
N SER A 99 2.21 1.16 8.10
CA SER A 99 2.61 0.31 9.21
C SER A 99 4.08 0.56 9.60
N MET A 100 4.36 0.50 10.90
CA MET A 100 5.72 0.50 11.42
C MET A 100 6.27 -0.91 11.65
N SER A 101 5.45 -1.95 11.49
CA SER A 101 5.86 -3.34 11.76
C SER A 101 6.99 -3.85 10.87
N LYS A 102 7.14 -3.29 9.67
CA LYS A 102 8.21 -3.69 8.74
C LYS A 102 9.51 -2.96 9.00
N THR A 103 9.45 -1.80 9.66
CA THR A 103 10.60 -0.92 9.88
C THR A 103 11.17 -1.06 11.29
N LEU A 104 10.32 -1.11 12.30
CA LEU A 104 10.69 -1.12 13.72
C LEU A 104 10.45 -2.47 14.41
N GLY A 105 9.98 -3.46 13.67
CA GLY A 105 9.79 -4.82 14.15
C GLY A 105 8.32 -5.24 14.21
N PRO A 106 8.02 -6.53 13.97
CA PRO A 106 6.65 -7.02 13.82
C PRO A 106 5.80 -6.83 15.09
N ASP A 107 6.44 -6.81 16.26
CA ASP A 107 5.78 -6.72 17.57
C ASP A 107 5.37 -5.28 17.96
N LEU A 108 5.83 -4.26 17.23
CA LEU A 108 5.47 -2.88 17.53
C LEU A 108 3.96 -2.60 17.37
N ARG A 109 3.28 -3.34 16.47
CA ARG A 109 1.82 -3.25 16.23
C ARG A 109 1.27 -1.82 16.06
N LEU A 110 2.08 -0.91 15.51
CA LEU A 110 1.73 0.50 15.32
C LEU A 110 1.60 0.82 13.82
N ALA A 111 0.62 1.64 13.47
CA ALA A 111 0.45 2.20 12.13
C ALA A 111 -0.06 3.65 12.21
N PHE A 112 0.38 4.47 11.26
CA PHE A 112 -0.15 5.80 11.03
C PHE A 112 -1.27 5.76 10.00
N ILE A 113 -2.29 6.56 10.23
CA ILE A 113 -3.40 6.74 9.28
C ILE A 113 -3.56 8.23 9.00
N ALA A 114 -3.28 8.64 7.76
CA ALA A 114 -3.74 9.92 7.23
C ALA A 114 -5.09 9.69 6.54
N SER A 115 -6.06 10.59 6.70
CA SER A 115 -7.40 10.42 6.12
C SER A 115 -8.13 11.76 5.99
N ASP A 116 -9.25 11.77 5.26
CA ASP A 116 -10.20 12.88 5.33
C ASP A 116 -10.87 12.98 6.71
N ALA A 117 -11.46 14.14 7.01
CA ALA A 117 -12.04 14.43 8.32
C ALA A 117 -13.20 13.48 8.69
N ALA A 118 -14.05 13.09 7.73
CA ALA A 118 -15.19 12.23 8.00
C ALA A 118 -14.74 10.78 8.28
N THR A 119 -13.79 10.27 7.49
CA THR A 119 -13.18 8.95 7.73
C THR A 119 -12.41 8.91 9.06
N SER A 120 -11.67 9.97 9.39
CA SER A 120 -10.98 10.12 10.68
C SER A 120 -11.96 10.09 11.86
N ALA A 121 -13.06 10.83 11.79
CA ALA A 121 -14.08 10.85 12.83
C ALA A 121 -14.73 9.46 13.02
N ALA A 122 -15.09 8.79 11.92
CA ALA A 122 -15.66 7.44 11.98
C ALA A 122 -14.68 6.41 12.56
N LEU A 123 -13.40 6.51 12.19
CA LEU A 123 -12.35 5.64 12.72
C LEU A 123 -12.14 5.86 14.23
N ARG A 124 -12.06 7.13 14.67
CA ARG A 124 -11.92 7.48 16.10
C ARG A 124 -13.10 6.96 16.93
N LEU A 125 -14.33 7.09 16.44
CA LEU A 125 -15.51 6.55 17.11
C LEU A 125 -15.40 5.03 17.33
N ARG A 126 -14.90 4.28 16.34
CA ARG A 126 -14.71 2.84 16.49
C ARG A 126 -13.56 2.47 17.42
N LEU A 127 -12.44 3.18 17.35
CA LEU A 127 -11.29 2.93 18.23
C LEU A 127 -11.63 3.24 19.70
N ASN A 128 -12.36 4.32 19.95
CA ASN A 128 -12.76 4.74 21.29
C ASN A 128 -13.82 3.82 21.92
N ALA A 129 -14.59 3.08 21.11
CA ALA A 129 -15.63 2.17 21.59
C ALA A 129 -15.11 0.84 22.17
N GLY A 130 -13.80 0.59 22.15
CA GLY A 130 -13.19 -0.63 22.69
C GLY A 130 -11.82 -0.39 23.32
N SER A 131 -11.14 -1.47 23.72
CA SER A 131 -9.79 -1.43 24.30
C SER A 131 -8.67 -1.26 23.26
N GLN A 132 -8.95 -0.55 22.16
CA GLN A 132 -8.01 -0.37 21.04
C GLN A 132 -7.21 0.93 21.22
N TRP A 133 -6.35 0.95 22.23
CA TRP A 133 -5.38 2.02 22.46
C TRP A 133 -4.00 1.59 21.98
N VAL A 134 -3.24 2.53 21.43
CA VAL A 134 -1.83 2.33 21.11
C VAL A 134 -1.03 2.81 22.31
N SER A 135 -0.14 1.98 22.85
CA SER A 135 0.71 2.34 24.00
C SER A 135 1.47 3.65 23.73
N HIS A 136 1.40 4.60 24.67
CA HIS A 136 2.15 5.85 24.58
C HIS A 136 3.66 5.62 24.50
N LEU A 137 4.18 4.60 25.19
CA LEU A 137 5.60 4.22 25.08
C LEU A 137 5.98 3.82 23.65
N LEU A 138 5.10 3.13 22.92
CA LEU A 138 5.34 2.75 21.53
C LEU A 138 5.20 3.95 20.59
N GLN A 139 4.31 4.88 20.90
CA GLN A 139 4.18 6.15 20.18
C GLN A 139 5.45 6.99 20.34
N ASP A 140 5.94 7.16 21.58
CA ASP A 140 7.14 7.94 21.90
C ASP A 140 8.40 7.31 21.30
N LEU A 141 8.55 5.99 21.39
CA LEU A 141 9.63 5.26 20.73
C LEU A 141 9.60 5.48 19.21
N THR A 142 8.42 5.36 18.60
CA THR A 142 8.28 5.55 17.16
C THR A 142 8.62 6.99 16.77
N LEU A 143 8.17 7.97 17.55
CA LEU A 143 8.49 9.38 17.34
C LEU A 143 10.01 9.59 17.42
N ALA A 144 10.65 9.11 18.49
CA ALA A 144 12.10 9.23 18.69
C ALA A 144 12.88 8.65 17.51
N CYS A 145 12.52 7.45 17.03
CA CYS A 145 13.15 6.87 15.84
C CYS A 145 12.91 7.73 14.59
N LEU A 146 11.67 8.17 14.35
CA LEU A 146 11.32 8.92 13.14
C LEU A 146 11.85 10.36 13.11
N THR A 147 12.32 10.89 14.24
CA THR A 147 12.98 12.20 14.34
C THR A 147 14.50 12.10 14.47
N ASP A 148 15.05 10.90 14.66
CA ASP A 148 16.49 10.67 14.79
C ASP A 148 17.16 10.61 13.41
N GLU A 149 18.11 11.51 13.16
CA GLU A 149 18.78 11.62 11.86
C GLU A 149 19.59 10.36 11.53
N ALA A 150 20.22 9.73 12.53
CA ALA A 150 20.99 8.51 12.33
C ALA A 150 20.10 7.34 11.92
N PHE A 151 18.94 7.20 12.56
CA PHE A 151 17.92 6.22 12.18
C PHE A 151 17.43 6.47 10.75
N ILE A 152 17.04 7.70 10.40
CA ILE A 152 16.60 8.05 9.04
C ILE A 152 17.69 7.73 8.00
N ALA A 153 18.95 8.04 8.30
CA ALA A 153 20.08 7.71 7.43
C ALA A 153 20.22 6.18 7.25
N SER A 154 20.14 5.41 8.35
CA SER A 154 20.21 3.94 8.31
C SER A 154 19.09 3.30 7.48
N MET A 155 17.92 3.94 7.40
CA MET A 155 16.82 3.45 6.56
C MET A 155 17.16 3.50 5.07
N THR A 156 17.96 4.48 4.63
CA THR A 156 18.41 4.56 3.24
C THR A 156 19.30 3.37 2.88
N GLU A 157 20.19 2.99 3.79
CA GLU A 157 21.00 1.78 3.63
C GLU A 157 20.16 0.51 3.67
N THR A 158 19.21 0.44 4.60
CA THR A 158 18.27 -0.69 4.73
C THR A 158 17.45 -0.89 3.45
N ARG A 159 16.93 0.19 2.83
CA ARG A 159 16.24 0.14 1.53
C ARG A 159 17.13 -0.45 0.43
N ARG A 160 18.38 0.00 0.35
CA ARG A 160 19.35 -0.53 -0.63
C ARG A 160 19.61 -2.01 -0.38
N HIS A 161 19.78 -2.42 0.88
CA HIS A 161 19.99 -3.83 1.24
C HIS A 161 18.81 -4.70 0.78
N TYR A 162 17.57 -4.36 1.15
CA TYR A 162 16.39 -5.13 0.74
C TYR A 162 16.23 -5.20 -0.78
N ARG A 163 16.50 -4.09 -1.49
CA ARG A 163 16.48 -4.09 -2.94
C ARG A 163 17.49 -5.08 -3.51
N GLN A 164 18.74 -5.05 -3.06
CA GLN A 164 19.79 -5.96 -3.53
C GLN A 164 19.47 -7.42 -3.25
N GLN A 165 18.90 -7.73 -2.08
CA GLN A 165 18.49 -9.10 -1.75
C GLN A 165 17.34 -9.58 -2.62
N ASN A 166 16.37 -8.71 -2.91
CA ASN A 166 15.28 -9.01 -3.85
C ASN A 166 15.84 -9.28 -5.25
N GLU A 167 16.71 -8.42 -5.77
CA GLU A 167 17.37 -8.60 -7.08
C GLU A 167 18.16 -9.92 -7.17
N LYS A 168 18.87 -10.31 -6.10
CA LYS A 168 19.58 -11.60 -6.03
C LYS A 168 18.63 -12.79 -6.07
N LEU A 169 17.55 -12.74 -5.29
CA LEU A 169 16.54 -13.81 -5.26
C LEU A 169 15.85 -13.92 -6.62
N ALA A 170 15.44 -12.80 -7.19
CA ALA A 170 14.91 -12.68 -8.54
C ALA A 170 15.84 -13.32 -9.59
N ALA A 171 17.12 -12.95 -9.60
CA ALA A 171 18.09 -13.52 -10.52
C ALA A 171 18.26 -15.04 -10.32
N ALA A 172 18.25 -15.52 -9.07
CA ALA A 172 18.32 -16.94 -8.77
C ALA A 172 17.09 -17.71 -9.29
N LEU A 173 15.89 -17.19 -9.05
CA LEU A 173 14.63 -17.76 -9.54
C LEU A 173 14.59 -17.82 -11.08
N ALA A 174 15.05 -16.76 -11.75
CA ALA A 174 15.12 -16.71 -13.20
C ALA A 174 16.04 -17.80 -13.78
N ARG A 175 17.17 -18.10 -13.13
CA ARG A 175 18.05 -19.21 -13.53
C ARG A 175 17.39 -20.59 -13.43
N HIS A 176 16.34 -20.72 -12.63
CA HIS A 176 15.54 -21.94 -12.49
C HIS A 176 14.24 -21.92 -13.34
N GLY A 177 14.09 -20.94 -14.24
CA GLY A 177 12.94 -20.85 -15.15
C GLY A 177 11.69 -20.21 -14.56
N PHE A 178 11.77 -19.60 -13.38
CA PHE A 178 10.65 -18.87 -12.80
C PHE A 178 10.65 -17.41 -13.26
N SER A 179 9.60 -16.98 -13.95
CA SER A 179 9.31 -15.56 -14.21
C SER A 179 8.72 -14.92 -12.96
N HIS A 180 9.33 -13.84 -12.46
CA HIS A 180 8.77 -13.02 -11.38
C HIS A 180 8.53 -11.59 -11.89
N ALA A 181 7.53 -10.91 -11.32
CA ALA A 181 7.29 -9.50 -11.60
C ALA A 181 8.39 -8.68 -10.91
N THR A 182 9.40 -8.24 -11.67
CA THR A 182 10.42 -7.31 -11.16
C THR A 182 9.87 -5.88 -11.25
N PRO A 183 9.89 -5.06 -10.19
CA PRO A 183 9.50 -3.66 -10.29
C PRO A 183 10.40 -2.94 -11.30
N GLY A 184 9.83 -2.44 -12.39
CA GLY A 184 10.54 -1.62 -13.39
C GLY A 184 11.08 -2.35 -14.63
N MET A 185 10.80 -3.64 -14.84
CA MET A 185 10.96 -4.26 -16.17
C MET A 185 9.62 -4.36 -16.87
N ALA A 186 9.48 -3.62 -17.97
CA ALA A 186 8.37 -3.79 -18.92
C ALA A 186 8.29 -5.27 -19.31
N SER A 187 7.12 -5.89 -19.13
CA SER A 187 6.92 -7.30 -19.46
C SER A 187 7.20 -7.51 -20.95
N ILE A 188 8.26 -8.25 -21.26
CA ILE A 188 8.37 -8.87 -22.58
C ILE A 188 7.37 -10.02 -22.60
N SER A 189 6.40 -9.86 -23.50
CA SER A 189 5.40 -10.81 -23.95
C SER A 189 5.90 -12.27 -23.96
N GLY A 190 5.06 -13.16 -23.44
CA GLY A 190 4.88 -14.50 -24.01
C GLY A 190 5.68 -15.62 -23.36
N CYS A 191 4.98 -16.48 -22.63
CA CYS A 191 5.16 -17.93 -22.74
C CYS A 191 3.80 -18.61 -22.62
N ARG A 192 3.60 -19.59 -23.50
CA ARG A 192 2.39 -20.38 -23.73
C ARG A 192 2.05 -21.29 -22.55
#